data_AF-A0A7K0QX73-F1
#
_entry.id   AF-A0A7K0QX73-F1
#
_cell.length_a   1.000
_cell.length_b   1.000
_cell.length_c   1.000
_cell.angle_alpha   90.00
_cell.angle_beta   90.00
_cell.angle_gamma   90.00
#
_symmetry.space_group_name_H-M   'P 1'
#
loop_
_entity.id
_entity.type
_entity.pdbx_description
1 polymer ?
#
loop_
_entity_poly.entity_id
_entity_poly.type
_entity_poly.pdbx_seq_one_letter_code
_entity_poly.pdbx_strand_id
1 'polypeptide(L)' 'GDALWSRRVVRVIDSLRPMFLWDRLYIGGGNSRHITPSQIARLGDDTVIVPNAAALSGGARAWQWDKR' A
#
# COMPACT_ATOMS: atom_id res chain seq x y z
N GLY A 1 0.46 17.06 -9.64
CA GLY A 1 1.32 15.87 -9.49
C GLY A 1 0.53 14.66 -9.03
N ASP A 2 -0.21 14.84 -7.94
CA ASP A 2 -0.80 13.77 -7.14
C ASP A 2 -1.91 12.99 -7.88
N ALA A 3 -2.78 13.67 -8.64
CA ALA A 3 -3.83 13.01 -9.41
C ALA A 3 -3.30 12.11 -10.55
N LEU A 4 -2.17 12.47 -11.16
CA LEU A 4 -1.53 11.63 -12.19
C LEU A 4 -0.82 10.44 -11.56
N TRP A 5 -0.12 10.68 -10.45
CA TRP A 5 0.57 9.64 -9.71
C TRP A 5 -0.43 8.62 -9.11
N SER A 6 -1.51 9.07 -8.47
CA SER A 6 -2.53 8.20 -7.90
C SER A 6 -3.21 7.32 -8.96
N ARG A 7 -3.51 7.87 -10.14
CA ARG A 7 -4.02 7.08 -11.28
C ARG A 7 -3.03 6.01 -11.76
N ARG A 8 -1.73 6.29 -11.73
CA ARG A 8 -0.70 5.30 -12.09
C ARG A 8 -0.63 4.16 -11.06
N VAL A 9 -0.78 4.47 -9.78
CA VAL A 9 -0.83 3.46 -8.71
C VAL A 9 -1.98 2.48 -8.95
N VAL A 10 -3.18 2.98 -9.23
CA VAL A 10 -4.34 2.13 -9.55
C VAL A 10 -4.05 1.24 -10.75
N ARG A 11 -3.50 1.80 -11.84
CA ARG A 11 -3.19 1.02 -13.05
C ARG A 11 -2.20 -0.12 -12.79
N VAL A 12 -1.15 0.14 -11.99
CA VAL A 12 -0.16 -0.90 -11.66
C VAL A 12 -0.80 -2.01 -10.84
N ILE A 13 -1.63 -1.65 -9.86
CA ILE A 13 -2.32 -2.63 -9.01
C ILE A 13 -3.28 -3.47 -9.82
N ASP A 14 -4.09 -2.86 -10.69
CA ASP A 14 -5.01 -3.56 -11.59
C ASP A 14 -4.26 -4.56 -12.50
N SER A 15 -3.09 -4.17 -13.00
CA SER A 15 -2.27 -5.02 -13.89
C SER A 15 -1.64 -6.20 -13.15
N LEU A 16 -1.24 -6.01 -11.90
CA LEU A 16 -0.56 -7.01 -11.09
C LEU A 16 -1.53 -7.94 -10.35
N ARG A 17 -2.76 -7.50 -10.09
CA ARG A 17 -3.79 -8.27 -9.37
C ARG A 17 -4.02 -9.68 -9.94
N PRO A 18 -4.21 -9.90 -11.26
CA PRO A 18 -4.42 -11.25 -11.79
C PRO A 18 -3.17 -12.13 -11.73
N MET A 19 -1.97 -11.54 -11.57
CA MET A 19 -0.71 -12.30 -11.56
C MET A 19 -0.40 -12.85 -10.17
N PHE A 20 -0.68 -12.07 -9.13
CA PHE A 20 -0.25 -12.39 -7.77
C PHE A 20 -1.40 -12.82 -6.85
N LEU A 21 -2.65 -12.52 -7.19
CA LEU A 21 -3.85 -12.96 -6.46
C LEU A 21 -3.72 -12.81 -4.93
N TRP A 22 -3.25 -11.66 -4.47
CA TRP A 22 -3.08 -11.40 -3.05
C TRP A 22 -4.44 -11.32 -2.32
N ASP A 23 -4.47 -11.75 -1.07
CA ASP A 23 -5.62 -11.51 -0.17
C ASP A 23 -5.64 -10.07 0.35
N ARG A 24 -4.45 -9.49 0.57
CA ARG A 24 -4.30 -8.12 1.07
C ARG A 24 -3.02 -7.45 0.59
N LEU A 25 -3.17 -6.28 -0.01
CA LEU A 25 -2.09 -5.43 -0.47
C LEU A 25 -1.93 -4.23 0.46
N TYR A 26 -0.77 -4.09 1.09
CA TYR A 26 -0.46 -2.95 1.95
C TYR A 26 0.42 -1.93 1.20
N ILE A 27 -0.10 -0.71 1.00
CA ILE A 27 0.64 0.38 0.33
C ILE A 27 1.13 1.38 1.38
N GLY A 28 2.43 1.36 1.63
CA GLY A 28 3.10 2.27 2.56
C GLY A 28 3.98 3.32 1.86
N GLY A 29 4.90 3.88 2.65
CA GLY A 29 5.92 4.83 2.18
C GLY A 29 5.45 6.29 2.15
N GLY A 30 6.39 7.23 2.09
CA GLY A 30 6.09 8.66 2.16
C GLY A 30 5.21 9.18 1.03
N ASN A 31 5.13 8.48 -0.11
CA ASN A 31 4.30 8.88 -1.23
C ASN A 31 2.84 8.40 -1.11
N SER A 32 2.54 7.40 -0.28
CA SER A 32 1.17 6.86 -0.15
C SER A 32 0.15 7.91 0.28
N ARG A 33 0.59 8.96 0.99
CA ARG A 33 -0.24 10.11 1.38
C ARG A 33 -0.81 10.91 0.21
N HIS A 34 -0.22 10.79 -0.98
CA HIS A 34 -0.67 11.51 -2.18
C HIS A 34 -1.75 10.73 -2.97
N ILE A 35 -2.16 9.54 -2.51
CA ILE A 35 -3.23 8.79 -3.17
C ILE A 35 -4.55 9.45 -2.80
N THR A 36 -5.24 9.98 -3.81
CA THR A 36 -6.48 10.71 -3.60
C THR A 36 -7.60 9.76 -3.14
N PRO A 37 -8.56 10.21 -2.30
CA PRO A 37 -9.66 9.36 -1.83
C PRO A 37 -10.43 8.67 -2.96
N SER A 38 -10.62 9.36 -4.08
CA SER A 38 -11.25 8.82 -5.29
C SER A 38 -10.51 7.64 -5.92
N GLN A 39 -9.17 7.58 -5.79
CA GLN A 39 -8.41 6.43 -6.27
C GLN A 39 -8.37 5.32 -5.20
N ILE A 40 -8.38 5.65 -3.92
CA ILE A 40 -8.49 4.64 -2.84
C ILE A 40 -9.77 3.82 -3.02
N ALA A 41 -10.90 4.48 -3.29
CA ALA A 41 -12.17 3.80 -3.54
C ALA A 41 -12.13 2.85 -4.75
N ARG A 42 -11.21 3.04 -5.69
CA ARG A 42 -11.03 2.15 -6.85
C ARG A 42 -10.15 0.94 -6.57
N LEU A 43 -9.33 0.99 -5.52
CA LEU A 43 -8.40 -0.09 -5.17
C LEU A 43 -9.07 -1.26 -4.45
N GLY A 44 -10.31 -1.09 -3.98
CA GLY A 44 -11.09 -2.14 -3.29
C GLY A 44 -10.60 -2.43 -1.87
N ASP A 45 -11.35 -3.29 -1.18
CA ASP A 45 -11.17 -3.60 0.25
C ASP A 45 -9.95 -4.48 0.54
N ASP A 46 -9.38 -5.11 -0.48
CA ASP A 46 -8.15 -5.89 -0.40
C ASP A 46 -6.91 -4.98 -0.35
N THR A 47 -7.03 -3.69 -0.64
CA THR A 47 -5.90 -2.74 -0.60
C THR A 47 -6.00 -1.82 0.61
N VAL A 48 -4.97 -1.84 1.45
CA VAL A 48 -4.87 -1.02 2.65
C VAL A 48 -3.74 -0.01 2.49
N ILE A 49 -4.06 1.29 2.55
CA ILE A 49 -3.03 2.33 2.63
C ILE A 49 -2.57 2.46 4.06
N VAL A 50 -1.28 2.29 4.26
CA VAL A 50 -0.66 2.32 5.56
C VAL A 50 0.13 3.62 5.73
N PRO A 51 -0.04 4.35 6.85
CA PRO A 51 0.79 5.51 7.13
C PRO A 51 2.25 5.08 7.26
N ASN A 52 3.18 5.93 6.81
CA ASN A 52 4.62 5.67 6.88
C ASN A 52 5.10 5.30 8.30
N ALA A 53 4.41 5.79 9.33
CA ALA A 53 4.65 5.43 10.73
C ALA A 53 4.54 3.92 11.01
N ALA A 54 3.69 3.17 10.30
CA ALA A 54 3.58 1.74 10.50
C ALA A 54 4.80 0.96 9.98
N ALA A 55 5.55 1.51 9.03
CA ALA A 55 6.81 0.91 8.59
C ALA A 55 7.84 0.90 9.73
N LEU A 56 7.82 1.92 10.61
CA LEU A 56 8.65 1.96 11.82
C LEU A 56 8.22 0.88 12.83
N SER A 57 6.92 0.68 13.03
CA SER A 57 6.39 -0.36 13.92
C SER A 57 6.70 -1.78 13.41
N GLY A 58 6.64 -2.00 12.10
CA GLY A 58 7.02 -3.27 11.48
C GLY A 58 8.50 -3.60 11.69
N GLY A 59 9.39 -2.63 11.53
CA GLY A 59 10.82 -2.79 11.81
C GLY A 59 11.09 -3.20 13.25
N ALA A 60 10.48 -2.51 14.22
CA ALA A 60 10.63 -2.86 15.65
C ALA A 60 10.16 -4.30 15.96
N ARG A 61 9.07 -4.75 15.31
CA ARG A 61 8.53 -6.11 15.50
C ARG A 61 9.42 -7.18 14.84
N ALA A 62 10.05 -6.89 13.70
CA ALA A 62 11.00 -7.81 13.07
C ALA A 62 12.17 -8.15 14.00
N TRP A 63 12.72 -7.17 14.72
CA TRP A 63 13.78 -7.39 15.72
C TRP A 63 13.33 -8.17 16.96
N GLN A 64 12.03 -8.18 17.27
CA GLN A 64 11.48 -8.99 18.38
C GLN A 64 11.27 -10.44 17.97
N TRP A 65 11.05 -10.72 16.68
CA TRP A 65 10.91 -12.08 16.16
C TRP A 65 12.24 -12.81 15.98
N ASP A 66 13.33 -12.09 15.71
CA ASP A 66 14.70 -12.64 15.64
C ASP A 66 15.21 -13.15 17.00
N LYS A 67 14.56 -12.77 18.11
CA LYS A 67 14.97 -13.16 19.48
C LYS A 67 14.24 -14.37 20.04
N ARG A 68 13.73 -15.28 19.20
CA ARG A 68 13.14 -16.56 19.63
C ARG A 68 13.95 -17.75 19.19
#